data_AF-A0A954ZV07-F1
#
_entry.id   AF-A0A954ZV07-F1
#
_cell.length_a   1.000
_cell.length_b   1.000
_cell.length_c   1.000
_cell.angle_alpha   90.00
_cell.angle_beta   90.00
_cell.angle_gamma   90.00
#
_symmetry.space_group_name_H-M   'P 1'
#
loop_
_entity.id
_entity.type
_entity.pdbx_description
1 polymer ?
#
loop_
_entity_poly.entity_id
_entity_poly.type
_entity_poly.pdbx_seq_one_letter_code
_entity_poly.pdbx_strand_id
1 'polypeptide(L)'
;MKNSFAAILMTSAAVSVHAQGAEVIVFGDSWANRLSGPLRQTIIDEGHPEIAVLNEGVEGARADELSSSDPSIGLPYIEGVLLANPDARIVHLSIGGNDLFDGILFINNQSIVNSLLNRVVGDTEDIVRHMLAVRPDVEVYQSGYDFLRPILFFDPARVNEVMLDLDSRLYALADTIPGYTYEGYYGFAQINYGMPELGIPPFDPSLPDASLPSPASTFVDEIHYTPAVYEVFADDLYVSFYEERLDTACIADVNGDGMLSPADFSAWVSAFNAMAPACDQNGDGACSPADFSAWVSNYNAGC
;
A
#
# COMPACT_ATOMS: atom_id res chain seq x y z
N MET A 1 74.20 -3.88 0.90
CA MET A 1 72.99 -3.04 0.75
C MET A 1 71.88 -3.94 0.23
N LYS A 2 70.92 -4.28 1.10
CA LYS A 2 69.77 -5.16 0.83
C LYS A 2 68.55 -4.24 0.66
N ASN A 3 67.84 -4.32 -0.47
CA ASN A 3 66.50 -3.74 -0.61
C ASN A 3 65.58 -4.82 -1.19
N SER A 4 64.77 -5.43 -0.33
CA SER A 4 63.61 -6.23 -0.71
C SER A 4 62.39 -5.34 -0.61
N PHE A 5 61.70 -5.08 -1.73
CA PHE A 5 60.39 -4.45 -1.74
C PHE A 5 59.33 -5.53 -1.55
N ALA A 6 58.59 -5.46 -0.44
CA ALA A 6 57.40 -6.25 -0.20
C ALA A 6 56.20 -5.57 -0.88
N ALA A 7 55.57 -6.26 -1.82
CA ALA A 7 54.29 -5.84 -2.38
C ALA A 7 53.17 -6.28 -1.44
N ILE A 8 52.51 -5.30 -0.81
CA ILE A 8 51.29 -5.52 -0.04
C ILE A 8 50.14 -5.64 -1.04
N LEU A 9 49.62 -6.85 -1.20
CA LEU A 9 48.41 -7.11 -1.96
C LEU A 9 47.22 -6.69 -1.08
N MET A 10 46.65 -5.51 -1.32
CA MET A 10 45.35 -5.15 -0.74
C MET A 10 44.27 -5.89 -1.53
N THR A 11 43.77 -6.99 -0.96
CA THR A 11 42.49 -7.57 -1.37
C THR A 11 41.37 -6.66 -0.90
N SER A 12 40.85 -5.83 -1.80
CA SER A 12 39.58 -5.12 -1.61
C SER A 12 38.45 -6.16 -1.58
N ALA A 13 37.90 -6.43 -0.40
CA ALA A 13 36.62 -7.09 -0.28
C ALA A 13 35.56 -6.17 -0.91
N ALA A 14 34.99 -6.59 -2.03
CA ALA A 14 33.80 -5.94 -2.56
C ALA A 14 32.68 -6.19 -1.57
N VAL A 15 32.30 -5.17 -0.82
CA VAL A 15 31.01 -5.13 -0.15
C VAL A 15 30.00 -4.99 -1.28
N SER A 16 29.30 -6.08 -1.61
CA SER A 16 28.09 -5.98 -2.41
C SER A 16 27.07 -5.21 -1.57
N VAL A 17 27.00 -3.90 -1.82
CA VAL A 17 25.82 -3.11 -1.48
C VAL A 17 24.72 -3.71 -2.36
N HIS A 18 23.89 -4.59 -1.81
CA HIS A 18 22.59 -4.84 -2.44
C HIS A 18 21.93 -3.47 -2.52
N ALA A 19 21.56 -3.04 -3.73
CA ALA A 19 20.65 -1.92 -3.85
C ALA A 19 19.40 -2.35 -3.09
N GLN A 20 19.11 -1.68 -1.97
CA GLN A 20 17.98 -1.99 -1.12
C GLN A 20 16.71 -1.89 -1.98
N GLY A 21 16.01 -3.01 -2.17
CA GLY A 21 14.73 -3.01 -2.86
C GLY A 21 13.71 -2.21 -2.06
N ALA A 22 12.64 -1.78 -2.69
CA ALA A 22 11.52 -1.20 -1.96
C ALA A 22 10.69 -2.27 -1.27
N GLU A 23 10.30 -2.03 -0.02
CA GLU A 23 9.43 -2.92 0.77
C GLU A 23 7.94 -2.66 0.47
N VAL A 24 7.61 -1.43 0.05
CA VAL A 24 6.29 -1.05 -0.43
C VAL A 24 6.39 -0.57 -1.88
N ILE A 25 5.60 -1.17 -2.76
CA ILE A 25 5.52 -0.75 -4.17
C ILE A 25 4.12 -0.22 -4.44
N VAL A 26 4.01 0.97 -5.00
CA VAL A 26 2.74 1.65 -5.30
C VAL A 26 2.49 1.60 -6.80
N PHE A 27 1.49 0.86 -7.25
CA PHE A 27 0.98 0.87 -8.62
C PHE A 27 -0.37 1.55 -8.69
N GLY A 28 -0.75 1.99 -9.90
CA GLY A 28 -2.09 2.48 -10.16
C GLY A 28 -2.10 3.74 -10.98
N ASP A 29 -3.12 4.55 -10.77
CA ASP A 29 -3.33 5.78 -11.51
C ASP A 29 -2.76 7.03 -10.81
N SER A 30 -3.35 8.19 -11.08
CA SER A 30 -2.98 9.47 -10.47
C SER A 30 -3.21 9.51 -8.96
N TRP A 31 -4.19 8.78 -8.42
CA TRP A 31 -4.39 8.69 -6.97
C TRP A 31 -3.24 7.94 -6.30
N ALA A 32 -2.82 6.81 -6.86
CA ALA A 32 -1.64 6.07 -6.41
C ALA A 32 -0.37 6.94 -6.50
N ASN A 33 -0.15 7.57 -7.66
CA ASN A 33 1.02 8.41 -7.91
C ASN A 33 1.13 9.59 -6.91
N ARG A 34 0.01 10.26 -6.64
CA ARG A 34 -0.02 11.43 -5.74
C ARG A 34 0.01 11.06 -4.26
N LEU A 35 -0.52 9.89 -3.91
CA LEU A 35 -0.48 9.35 -2.54
C LEU A 35 0.92 8.87 -2.14
N SER A 36 1.71 8.34 -3.07
CA SER A 36 2.98 7.67 -2.74
C SER A 36 3.96 8.54 -1.92
N GLY A 37 4.05 9.84 -2.23
CA GLY A 37 4.89 10.78 -1.48
C GLY A 37 4.42 10.97 -0.02
N PRO A 38 3.16 11.40 0.19
CA PRO A 38 2.54 11.47 1.51
C PRO A 38 2.61 10.16 2.30
N LEU A 39 2.27 9.02 1.69
CA LEU A 39 2.37 7.70 2.34
C LEU A 39 3.78 7.41 2.84
N ARG A 40 4.81 7.67 2.02
CA ARG A 40 6.20 7.52 2.44
C ARG A 40 6.52 8.41 3.64
N GLN A 41 6.03 9.65 3.64
CA GLN A 41 6.29 10.58 4.73
C GLN A 41 5.60 10.14 6.02
N THR A 42 4.34 9.70 5.96
CA THR A 42 3.61 9.12 7.10
C THR A 42 4.36 7.91 7.67
N ILE A 43 4.80 6.97 6.84
CA ILE A 43 5.58 5.80 7.30
C ILE A 43 6.85 6.23 8.05
N ILE A 44 7.57 7.24 7.55
CA ILE A 44 8.75 7.81 8.24
C ILE A 44 8.36 8.43 9.58
N ASP A 45 7.28 9.22 9.60
CA ASP A 45 6.83 9.96 10.78
C ASP A 45 6.31 9.03 11.89
N GLU A 46 5.76 7.87 11.50
CA GLU A 46 5.31 6.80 12.40
C GLU A 46 6.43 5.85 12.85
N GLY A 47 7.68 6.15 12.48
CA GLY A 47 8.86 5.50 13.07
C GLY A 47 9.54 4.46 12.21
N HIS A 48 9.20 4.38 10.92
CA HIS A 48 9.73 3.40 9.96
C HIS A 48 10.58 4.03 8.84
N PRO A 49 11.63 4.83 9.15
CA PRO A 49 12.41 5.55 8.14
C PRO A 49 13.24 4.67 7.20
N GLU A 50 13.47 3.42 7.58
CA GLU A 50 14.12 2.39 6.77
C GLU A 50 13.21 1.84 5.68
N ILE A 51 11.88 1.93 5.84
CA ILE A 51 10.92 1.37 4.90
C ILE A 51 10.93 2.18 3.60
N ALA A 52 11.39 1.54 2.53
CA ALA A 52 11.47 2.15 1.21
C ALA A 52 10.15 1.99 0.44
N VAL A 53 9.60 3.11 -0.03
CA VAL A 53 8.42 3.17 -0.90
C VAL A 53 8.84 3.49 -2.34
N LEU A 54 8.48 2.62 -3.28
CA LEU A 54 8.66 2.82 -4.72
C LEU A 54 7.35 3.23 -5.37
N ASN A 55 7.37 4.33 -6.12
CA ASN A 55 6.21 4.84 -6.86
C ASN A 55 6.27 4.41 -8.33
N GLU A 56 5.31 3.59 -8.72
CA GLU A 56 5.05 3.13 -10.09
C GLU A 56 3.64 3.53 -10.56
N GLY A 57 3.02 4.52 -9.90
CA GLY A 57 1.74 5.08 -10.31
C GLY A 57 1.88 5.87 -11.62
N VAL A 58 0.92 5.71 -12.52
CA VAL A 58 0.89 6.35 -13.84
C VAL A 58 -0.36 7.21 -13.97
N GLU A 59 -0.18 8.54 -14.07
CA GLU A 59 -1.30 9.48 -14.21
C GLU A 59 -2.23 9.08 -15.37
N GLY A 60 -3.53 8.98 -15.06
CA GLY A 60 -4.56 8.67 -16.06
C GLY A 60 -4.67 7.19 -16.47
N ALA A 61 -3.87 6.30 -15.89
CA ALA A 61 -3.90 4.88 -16.23
C ALA A 61 -5.25 4.23 -15.91
N ARG A 62 -5.65 3.29 -16.75
CA ARG A 62 -6.86 2.47 -16.58
C ARG A 62 -6.52 1.04 -16.18
N ALA A 63 -7.49 0.34 -15.61
CA ALA A 63 -7.33 -1.07 -15.25
C ALA A 63 -7.02 -1.92 -16.49
N ASP A 64 -7.65 -1.64 -17.64
CA ASP A 64 -7.40 -2.35 -18.90
C ASP A 64 -5.98 -2.16 -19.47
N GLU A 65 -5.29 -1.07 -19.10
CA GLU A 65 -3.91 -0.81 -19.48
C GLU A 65 -2.94 -1.60 -18.59
N LEU A 66 -3.17 -1.62 -17.27
CA LEU A 66 -2.36 -2.37 -16.31
C LEU A 66 -2.55 -3.90 -16.45
N SER A 67 -3.75 -4.37 -16.82
CA SER A 67 -4.03 -5.79 -17.09
C SER A 67 -3.52 -6.26 -18.46
N SER A 68 -3.03 -5.33 -19.29
CA SER A 68 -2.63 -5.63 -20.67
C SER A 68 -1.28 -6.36 -20.78
N SER A 69 -0.93 -6.71 -22.02
CA SER A 69 0.40 -7.25 -22.37
C SER A 69 1.42 -6.17 -22.78
N ASP A 70 1.10 -4.89 -22.59
CA ASP A 70 2.02 -3.80 -22.90
C ASP A 70 3.22 -3.83 -21.92
N PRO A 71 4.47 -3.99 -22.40
CA PRO A 71 5.63 -4.10 -21.52
C PRO A 71 6.04 -2.77 -20.86
N SER A 72 5.40 -1.65 -21.21
CA SER A 72 5.68 -0.34 -20.62
C SER A 72 4.79 0.02 -19.43
N ILE A 73 3.70 -0.72 -19.21
CA ILE A 73 2.73 -0.43 -18.14
C ILE A 73 1.94 -1.66 -17.64
N GLY A 74 1.72 -2.65 -18.51
CA GLY A 74 0.89 -3.82 -18.23
C GLY A 74 1.57 -4.90 -17.39
N LEU A 75 1.02 -6.12 -17.42
CA LEU A 75 1.48 -7.25 -16.59
C LEU A 75 3.00 -7.52 -16.70
N PRO A 76 3.65 -7.51 -17.89
CA PRO A 76 5.09 -7.73 -17.97
C PRO A 76 5.92 -6.65 -17.27
N TYR A 77 5.42 -5.41 -17.20
CA TYR A 77 6.06 -4.33 -16.47
C TYR A 77 5.97 -4.57 -14.96
N ILE A 78 4.76 -4.87 -14.48
CA ILE A 78 4.48 -5.19 -13.08
C ILE A 78 5.35 -6.36 -12.61
N GLU A 79 5.42 -7.45 -13.38
CA GLU A 79 6.30 -8.59 -13.10
C GLU A 79 7.77 -8.16 -12.95
N GLY A 80 8.26 -7.35 -13.90
CA GLY A 80 9.64 -6.86 -13.89
C GLY A 80 9.96 -6.04 -12.63
N VAL A 81 9.05 -5.17 -12.20
CA VAL A 81 9.21 -4.37 -10.98
C VAL A 81 9.19 -5.27 -9.73
N LEU A 82 8.25 -6.20 -9.63
CA LEU A 82 8.13 -7.11 -8.48
C LEU A 82 9.36 -8.01 -8.33
N LEU A 83 9.92 -8.50 -9.43
CA LEU A 83 11.14 -9.32 -9.43
C LEU A 83 12.40 -8.49 -9.14
N ALA A 84 12.41 -7.20 -9.47
CA ALA A 84 13.50 -6.28 -9.15
C ALA A 84 13.52 -5.85 -7.67
N ASN A 85 12.42 -6.04 -6.94
CA ASN A 85 12.26 -5.67 -5.54
C ASN A 85 11.90 -6.92 -4.70
N PRO A 86 12.85 -7.86 -4.50
CA PRO A 86 12.60 -9.09 -3.76
C PRO A 86 12.24 -8.84 -2.28
N ASP A 87 12.60 -7.68 -1.73
CA ASP A 87 12.29 -7.29 -0.35
C ASP A 87 10.87 -6.71 -0.20
N ALA A 88 10.14 -6.50 -1.31
CA ALA A 88 8.76 -6.03 -1.27
C ALA A 88 7.89 -6.99 -0.45
N ARG A 89 7.09 -6.42 0.44
CA ARG A 89 6.10 -7.12 1.28
C ARG A 89 4.68 -6.64 1.01
N ILE A 90 4.55 -5.38 0.60
CA ILE A 90 3.25 -4.75 0.32
C ILE A 90 3.27 -4.19 -1.08
N VAL A 91 2.21 -4.47 -1.83
CA VAL A 91 1.87 -3.78 -3.07
C VAL A 91 0.63 -2.93 -2.83
N HIS A 92 0.77 -1.62 -2.87
CA HIS A 92 -0.36 -0.70 -2.86
C HIS A 92 -0.89 -0.52 -4.29
N LEU A 93 -2.18 -0.65 -4.50
CA LEU A 93 -2.87 -0.44 -5.76
C LEU A 93 -3.94 0.65 -5.61
N SER A 94 -4.06 1.55 -6.59
CA SER A 94 -5.27 2.38 -6.73
C SER A 94 -5.58 2.54 -8.22
N ILE A 95 -6.61 1.84 -8.69
CA ILE A 95 -6.93 1.74 -10.13
C ILE A 95 -8.44 1.54 -10.36
N GLY A 96 -8.89 1.87 -11.57
CA GLY A 96 -10.26 1.68 -12.04
C GLY A 96 -11.09 2.97 -12.15
N GLY A 97 -10.64 4.06 -11.55
CA GLY A 97 -11.32 5.35 -11.61
C GLY A 97 -11.36 5.92 -13.03
N ASN A 98 -10.23 5.91 -13.74
CA ASN A 98 -10.14 6.40 -15.12
C ASN A 98 -11.02 5.63 -16.11
N ASP A 99 -11.28 4.35 -15.86
CA ASP A 99 -12.20 3.53 -16.65
C ASP A 99 -13.64 4.08 -16.63
N LEU A 100 -14.04 4.74 -15.54
CA LEU A 100 -15.37 5.35 -15.41
C LEU A 100 -15.49 6.66 -16.20
N PHE A 101 -14.38 7.36 -16.44
CA PHE A 101 -14.34 8.65 -17.12
C PHE A 101 -14.36 8.55 -18.66
N ASP A 102 -14.15 7.36 -19.25
CA ASP A 102 -14.26 7.12 -20.70
C ASP A 102 -15.72 7.01 -21.19
N GLY A 103 -16.56 7.95 -20.73
CA GLY A 103 -17.93 8.07 -21.21
C GLY A 103 -19.00 7.35 -20.39
N ILE A 104 -18.67 6.61 -19.31
CA ILE A 104 -19.68 5.89 -18.49
C ILE A 104 -20.47 6.79 -17.54
N LEU A 105 -19.87 7.84 -16.95
CA LEU A 105 -20.61 8.81 -16.14
C LEU A 105 -21.77 9.49 -16.92
N PHE A 106 -21.84 9.27 -18.23
CA PHE A 106 -22.78 9.82 -19.19
C PHE A 106 -23.86 8.81 -19.64
N ILE A 107 -23.81 7.55 -19.16
CA ILE A 107 -24.66 6.46 -19.64
C ILE A 107 -25.82 6.20 -18.69
N ASN A 108 -27.02 6.65 -19.07
CA ASN A 108 -28.28 6.34 -18.38
C ASN A 108 -28.81 4.92 -18.70
N ASN A 109 -27.92 3.99 -19.02
CA ASN A 109 -28.25 2.60 -19.30
C ASN A 109 -27.51 1.69 -18.33
N GLN A 110 -28.24 1.18 -17.33
CA GLN A 110 -27.67 0.36 -16.28
C GLN A 110 -26.99 -0.92 -16.80
N SER A 111 -27.45 -1.48 -17.93
CA SER A 111 -26.79 -2.65 -18.51
C SER A 111 -25.38 -2.33 -19.01
N ILE A 112 -25.19 -1.15 -19.61
CA ILE A 112 -23.86 -0.74 -20.11
C ILE A 112 -22.95 -0.39 -18.93
N VAL A 113 -23.47 0.32 -17.93
CA VAL A 113 -22.75 0.59 -16.67
C VAL A 113 -22.29 -0.72 -16.04
N ASN A 114 -23.20 -1.68 -15.86
CA ASN A 114 -22.86 -2.99 -15.29
C ASN A 114 -21.80 -3.74 -16.10
N SER A 115 -21.88 -3.69 -17.43
CA SER A 115 -20.87 -4.30 -18.30
C SER A 115 -19.49 -3.64 -18.17
N LEU A 116 -19.43 -2.32 -18.01
CA LEU A 116 -18.17 -1.65 -17.70
C LEU A 116 -17.66 -2.10 -16.34
N LEU A 117 -18.46 -1.97 -15.29
CA LEU A 117 -18.02 -2.27 -13.93
C LEU A 117 -17.49 -3.71 -13.83
N ASN A 118 -18.16 -4.67 -14.49
CA ASN A 118 -17.66 -6.04 -14.57
C ASN A 118 -16.31 -6.16 -15.31
N ARG A 119 -16.07 -5.34 -16.34
CA ARG A 119 -14.79 -5.29 -17.04
C ARG A 119 -13.70 -4.75 -16.13
N VAL A 120 -13.92 -3.61 -15.47
CA VAL A 120 -12.96 -2.99 -14.53
C VAL A 120 -12.60 -3.96 -13.40
N VAL A 121 -13.60 -4.64 -12.83
CA VAL A 121 -13.38 -5.67 -11.80
C VAL A 121 -12.59 -6.84 -12.34
N GLY A 122 -12.87 -7.30 -13.57
CA GLY A 122 -12.11 -8.38 -14.22
C GLY A 122 -10.66 -8.00 -14.52
N ASP A 123 -10.42 -6.78 -15.02
CA ASP A 123 -9.08 -6.26 -15.25
C ASP A 123 -8.30 -6.13 -13.93
N THR A 124 -8.96 -5.67 -12.87
CA THR A 124 -8.38 -5.61 -11.52
C THR A 124 -8.05 -7.00 -10.99
N GLU A 125 -8.94 -7.98 -11.18
CA GLU A 125 -8.69 -9.39 -10.83
C GLU A 125 -7.44 -9.92 -11.54
N ASP A 126 -7.30 -9.68 -12.85
CA ASP A 126 -6.14 -10.12 -13.63
C ASP A 126 -4.84 -9.50 -13.10
N ILE A 127 -4.84 -8.20 -12.77
CA ILE A 127 -3.70 -7.49 -12.17
C ILE A 127 -3.31 -8.13 -10.84
N VAL A 128 -4.25 -8.23 -9.90
CA VAL A 128 -3.99 -8.72 -8.54
C VAL A 128 -3.53 -10.18 -8.56
N ARG A 129 -4.20 -11.04 -9.33
CA ARG A 129 -3.82 -12.44 -9.46
C ARG A 129 -2.44 -12.60 -10.08
N HIS A 130 -2.08 -11.74 -11.04
CA HIS A 130 -0.76 -11.75 -11.63
C HIS A 130 0.31 -11.36 -10.59
N MET A 131 0.09 -10.27 -9.83
CA MET A 131 1.00 -9.85 -8.75
C MET A 131 1.27 -11.00 -7.76
N LEU A 132 0.20 -11.63 -7.26
CA LEU A 132 0.29 -12.73 -6.29
C LEU A 132 0.82 -14.04 -6.91
N ALA A 133 0.69 -14.23 -8.23
CA ALA A 133 1.32 -15.37 -8.91
C ALA A 133 2.84 -15.19 -9.06
N VAL A 134 3.31 -13.97 -9.29
CA VAL A 134 4.74 -13.63 -9.39
C VAL A 134 5.38 -13.60 -7.99
N ARG A 135 4.69 -12.99 -7.02
CA ARG A 135 5.11 -12.86 -5.62
C ARG A 135 3.99 -13.32 -4.69
N PRO A 136 3.91 -14.63 -4.37
CA PRO A 136 2.88 -15.14 -3.45
C PRO A 136 3.09 -14.73 -1.99
N ASP A 137 4.22 -14.09 -1.70
CA ASP A 137 4.66 -13.61 -0.39
C ASP A 137 4.33 -12.12 -0.13
N VAL A 138 3.88 -11.37 -1.14
CA VAL A 138 3.38 -10.00 -0.92
C VAL A 138 1.91 -10.01 -0.55
N GLU A 139 1.50 -8.99 0.21
CA GLU A 139 0.09 -8.60 0.32
C GLU A 139 -0.21 -7.47 -0.67
N VAL A 140 -1.29 -7.63 -1.43
CA VAL A 140 -1.81 -6.58 -2.31
C VAL A 140 -2.91 -5.84 -1.56
N TYR A 141 -2.75 -4.53 -1.39
CA TYR A 141 -3.75 -3.65 -0.80
C TYR A 141 -4.22 -2.65 -1.84
N GLN A 142 -5.52 -2.62 -2.09
CA GLN A 142 -6.11 -1.62 -2.96
C GLN A 142 -6.90 -0.60 -2.18
N SER A 143 -6.47 0.66 -2.26
CA SER A 143 -7.26 1.79 -1.79
C SER A 143 -8.21 2.27 -2.90
N GLY A 144 -9.49 2.40 -2.53
CA GLY A 144 -10.52 2.99 -3.35
C GLY A 144 -10.40 4.51 -3.42
N TYR A 145 -11.43 5.13 -3.98
CA TYR A 145 -11.49 6.58 -4.19
C TYR A 145 -12.41 7.26 -3.16
N ASP A 146 -12.42 8.59 -3.19
CA ASP A 146 -13.45 9.39 -2.53
C ASP A 146 -14.58 9.76 -3.50
N PHE A 147 -15.67 10.32 -2.98
CA PHE A 147 -16.58 11.08 -3.80
C PHE A 147 -15.85 12.25 -4.45
N LEU A 148 -16.23 12.55 -5.68
CA LEU A 148 -15.65 13.65 -6.43
C LEU A 148 -16.28 14.97 -5.97
N ARG A 149 -15.57 16.08 -6.18
CA ARG A 149 -16.20 17.40 -6.06
C ARG A 149 -17.29 17.54 -7.14
N PRO A 150 -18.18 18.55 -7.07
CA PRO A 150 -19.18 18.74 -8.12
C PRO A 150 -18.50 18.93 -9.49
N ILE A 151 -18.72 17.98 -10.39
CA ILE A 151 -18.27 18.08 -11.78
C ILE A 151 -19.37 18.80 -12.56
N LEU A 152 -19.00 19.83 -13.32
CA LEU A 152 -19.96 20.61 -14.09
C LEU A 152 -20.76 19.69 -15.04
N PHE A 153 -22.09 19.84 -15.03
CA PHE A 153 -23.05 19.05 -15.82
C PHE A 153 -23.36 17.63 -15.32
N PHE A 154 -22.90 17.23 -14.13
CA PHE A 154 -23.19 15.92 -13.55
C PHE A 154 -24.05 16.03 -12.29
N ASP A 155 -24.89 15.02 -12.07
CA ASP A 155 -25.60 14.83 -10.81
C ASP A 155 -24.67 14.03 -9.87
N PRO A 156 -24.17 14.63 -8.77
CA PRO A 156 -23.28 13.95 -7.83
C PRO A 156 -23.86 12.63 -7.32
N ALA A 157 -25.18 12.57 -7.08
CA ALA A 157 -25.83 11.37 -6.58
C ALA A 157 -25.67 10.18 -7.54
N ARG A 158 -25.77 10.43 -8.85
CA ARG A 158 -25.61 9.37 -9.86
C ARG A 158 -24.15 8.95 -10.02
N VAL A 159 -23.20 9.89 -9.96
CA VAL A 159 -21.77 9.58 -10.01
C VAL A 159 -21.40 8.70 -8.81
N ASN A 160 -21.78 9.11 -7.61
CA ASN A 160 -21.52 8.39 -6.38
C ASN A 160 -22.20 7.02 -6.37
N GLU A 161 -23.43 6.89 -6.89
CA GLU A 161 -24.10 5.59 -7.03
C GLU A 161 -23.26 4.60 -7.87
N VAL A 162 -22.71 5.05 -9.00
CA VAL A 162 -21.88 4.19 -9.87
C VAL A 162 -20.56 3.85 -9.20
N MET A 163 -19.93 4.80 -8.52
CA MET A 163 -18.68 4.56 -7.80
C MET A 163 -18.85 3.59 -6.62
N LEU A 164 -19.96 3.70 -5.87
CA LEU A 164 -20.30 2.76 -4.79
C LEU A 164 -20.66 1.36 -5.31
N ASP A 165 -21.20 1.25 -6.53
CA ASP A 165 -21.41 -0.06 -7.18
C ASP A 165 -20.06 -0.69 -7.58
N LEU A 166 -19.10 0.09 -8.07
CA LEU A 166 -17.73 -0.40 -8.28
C LEU A 166 -17.09 -0.85 -6.95
N ASP A 167 -17.19 0.00 -5.92
CA ASP A 167 -16.68 -0.24 -4.57
C ASP A 167 -17.15 -1.59 -4.00
N SER A 168 -18.48 -1.80 -4.03
CA SER A 168 -19.10 -3.02 -3.53
C SER A 168 -18.60 -4.27 -4.27
N ARG A 169 -18.28 -4.16 -5.57
CA ARG A 169 -17.77 -5.28 -6.37
C ARG A 169 -16.30 -5.55 -6.10
N LEU A 170 -15.49 -4.52 -5.86
CA LEU A 170 -14.09 -4.68 -5.50
C LEU A 170 -13.93 -5.28 -4.09
N TYR A 171 -14.78 -4.89 -3.13
CA TYR A 171 -14.91 -5.58 -1.85
C TYR A 171 -15.22 -7.07 -2.04
N ALA A 172 -16.24 -7.38 -2.86
CA ALA A 172 -16.61 -8.76 -3.13
C ALA A 172 -15.49 -9.54 -3.86
N LEU A 173 -14.67 -8.87 -4.68
CA LEU A 173 -13.51 -9.48 -5.32
C LEU A 173 -12.43 -9.84 -4.30
N ALA A 174 -12.12 -8.92 -3.37
CA ALA A 174 -11.13 -9.13 -2.32
C ALA A 174 -11.42 -10.39 -1.47
N ASP A 175 -12.68 -10.62 -1.13
CA ASP A 175 -13.12 -11.83 -0.42
C ASP A 175 -12.79 -13.15 -1.16
N THR A 176 -12.50 -13.10 -2.47
CA THR A 176 -12.22 -14.29 -3.30
C THR A 176 -10.74 -14.53 -3.57
N ILE A 177 -9.85 -13.62 -3.18
CA ILE A 177 -8.42 -13.68 -3.50
C ILE A 177 -7.60 -13.60 -2.21
N PRO A 178 -7.08 -14.71 -1.69
CA PRO A 178 -6.17 -14.69 -0.55
C PRO A 178 -4.94 -13.81 -0.84
N GLY A 179 -4.58 -12.93 0.11
CA GLY A 179 -3.48 -11.98 -0.06
C GLY A 179 -3.88 -10.68 -0.75
N TYR A 180 -5.18 -10.46 -1.02
CA TYR A 180 -5.71 -9.21 -1.54
C TYR A 180 -6.70 -8.57 -0.56
N THR A 181 -6.44 -7.33 -0.19
CA THR A 181 -7.31 -6.51 0.66
C THR A 181 -7.78 -5.30 -0.15
N TYR A 182 -9.06 -4.97 -0.06
CA TYR A 182 -9.64 -3.76 -0.66
C TYR A 182 -10.31 -2.91 0.43
N GLU A 183 -10.10 -1.60 0.37
CA GLU A 183 -10.75 -0.63 1.25
C GLU A 183 -11.24 0.58 0.46
N GLY A 184 -12.53 0.87 0.55
CA GLY A 184 -13.17 2.03 -0.06
C GLY A 184 -13.13 3.25 0.84
N TYR A 185 -12.80 4.41 0.28
CA TYR A 185 -12.68 5.69 1.01
C TYR A 185 -13.76 6.71 0.61
N TYR A 186 -14.91 6.20 0.15
CA TYR A 186 -16.01 7.02 -0.33
C TYR A 186 -16.64 7.86 0.77
N GLY A 187 -16.54 9.18 0.62
CA GLY A 187 -16.99 10.17 1.59
C GLY A 187 -15.93 10.54 2.64
N PHE A 188 -14.67 10.11 2.45
CA PHE A 188 -13.57 10.47 3.35
C PHE A 188 -13.44 11.98 3.55
N ALA A 189 -13.47 12.76 2.47
CA ALA A 189 -13.35 14.22 2.61
C ALA A 189 -14.59 14.83 3.27
N GLN A 190 -15.78 14.29 3.02
CA GLN A 190 -16.99 14.72 3.72
C GLN A 190 -16.85 14.51 5.22
N ILE A 191 -16.43 13.33 5.66
CA ILE A 191 -16.27 13.01 7.09
C ILE A 191 -15.21 13.92 7.72
N ASN A 192 -14.03 14.02 7.12
CA ASN A 192 -12.89 14.70 7.76
C ASN A 192 -12.95 16.23 7.66
N TYR A 193 -13.67 16.79 6.68
CA TYR A 193 -13.71 18.24 6.44
C TYR A 193 -15.13 18.84 6.50
N GLY A 194 -16.15 18.01 6.67
CA GLY A 194 -17.55 18.42 6.66
C GLY A 194 -18.03 18.85 5.27
N MET A 195 -19.14 19.58 5.24
CA MET A 195 -19.63 20.30 4.06
C MET A 195 -19.82 21.79 4.42
N PRO A 196 -18.73 22.59 4.38
CA PRO A 196 -18.76 23.99 4.80
C PRO A 196 -19.82 24.82 4.04
N GLU A 197 -20.05 24.52 2.76
CA GLU A 197 -21.05 25.18 1.92
C GLU A 197 -22.49 24.95 2.40
N LEU A 198 -22.71 23.85 3.14
CA LEU A 198 -23.99 23.47 3.72
C LEU A 198 -24.05 23.70 5.24
N GLY A 199 -22.95 24.18 5.84
CA GLY A 199 -22.85 24.38 7.28
C GLY A 199 -22.78 23.08 8.10
N ILE A 200 -22.43 21.95 7.46
CA ILE A 200 -22.25 20.65 8.13
C ILE A 200 -20.78 20.56 8.60
N PRO A 201 -20.50 20.41 9.90
CA PRO A 201 -19.13 20.35 10.41
C PRO A 201 -18.45 19.00 10.08
N PRO A 202 -17.10 18.91 10.19
CA PRO A 202 -16.39 17.63 10.21
C PRO A 202 -16.97 16.66 11.25
N PHE A 203 -16.94 15.37 10.93
CA PHE A 203 -17.41 14.24 11.75
C PHE A 203 -18.90 14.30 12.13
N ASP A 204 -19.70 15.06 11.37
CA ASP A 204 -21.14 15.05 11.55
C ASP A 204 -21.71 13.66 11.23
N PRO A 205 -22.59 13.09 12.07
CA PRO A 205 -23.12 11.74 11.89
C PRO A 205 -24.03 11.57 10.65
N SER A 206 -24.38 12.66 9.96
CA SER A 206 -25.07 12.60 8.67
C SER A 206 -24.13 12.28 7.50
N LEU A 207 -22.81 12.34 7.70
CA LEU A 207 -21.80 12.04 6.70
C LEU A 207 -21.24 10.62 6.90
N PRO A 208 -20.87 9.92 5.81
CA PRO A 208 -20.92 10.38 4.43
C PRO A 208 -22.34 10.32 3.84
N ASP A 209 -22.67 11.28 2.97
CA ASP A 209 -23.94 11.34 2.23
C ASP A 209 -23.66 11.21 0.73
N ALA A 210 -24.03 10.05 0.16
CA ALA A 210 -23.84 9.74 -1.24
C ALA A 210 -24.65 10.63 -2.20
N SER A 211 -25.64 11.38 -1.71
CA SER A 211 -26.37 12.37 -2.53
C SER A 211 -25.60 13.68 -2.71
N LEU A 212 -24.52 13.88 -1.94
CA LEU A 212 -23.69 15.07 -1.95
C LEU A 212 -22.33 14.77 -2.59
N PRO A 213 -21.71 15.76 -3.26
CA PRO A 213 -20.32 15.67 -3.68
C PRO A 213 -19.38 15.82 -2.47
N SER A 214 -18.08 15.60 -2.66
CA SER A 214 -17.09 15.99 -1.66
C SER A 214 -16.89 17.53 -1.60
N PRO A 215 -16.45 18.07 -0.45
CA PRO A 215 -16.28 19.51 -0.26
C PRO A 215 -15.25 20.09 -1.23
N ALA A 216 -15.56 21.21 -1.90
CA ALA A 216 -14.72 21.71 -2.98
C ALA A 216 -13.31 22.14 -2.52
N SER A 217 -13.16 22.53 -1.26
CA SER A 217 -11.88 22.96 -0.68
C SER A 217 -10.85 21.84 -0.53
N THR A 218 -11.28 20.57 -0.59
CA THR A 218 -10.36 19.43 -0.40
C THR A 218 -9.71 18.97 -1.70
N PHE A 219 -10.06 19.56 -2.85
CA PHE A 219 -9.56 19.17 -4.17
C PHE A 219 -8.82 20.31 -4.90
N VAL A 220 -7.75 19.99 -5.64
CA VAL A 220 -7.09 20.94 -6.55
C VAL A 220 -7.80 21.09 -7.89
N ASP A 221 -8.50 20.04 -8.31
CA ASP A 221 -9.27 19.96 -9.55
C ASP A 221 -10.57 19.16 -9.31
N GLU A 222 -11.24 18.69 -10.34
CA GLU A 222 -12.49 17.92 -10.20
C GLU A 222 -12.33 16.54 -9.53
N ILE A 223 -11.10 16.02 -9.46
CA ILE A 223 -10.85 14.60 -9.22
C ILE A 223 -9.82 14.38 -8.12
N HIS A 224 -8.80 15.23 -8.00
CA HIS A 224 -7.67 15.00 -7.11
C HIS A 224 -7.69 15.90 -5.88
N TYR A 225 -7.34 15.30 -4.76
CA TYR A 225 -7.15 16.01 -3.50
C TYR A 225 -6.08 17.10 -3.58
N THR A 226 -6.17 18.03 -2.64
CA THR A 226 -5.04 18.90 -2.28
C THR A 226 -3.92 18.09 -1.62
N PRO A 227 -2.66 18.53 -1.72
CA PRO A 227 -1.55 17.87 -1.03
C PRO A 227 -1.82 17.64 0.47
N ALA A 228 -2.38 18.64 1.16
CA ALA A 228 -2.72 18.53 2.59
C ALA A 228 -3.80 17.47 2.88
N VAL A 229 -4.72 17.23 1.93
CA VAL A 229 -5.73 16.18 2.10
C VAL A 229 -5.14 14.81 1.81
N TYR A 230 -4.18 14.69 0.86
CA TYR A 230 -3.41 13.46 0.69
C TYR A 230 -2.55 13.11 1.92
N GLU A 231 -2.01 14.11 2.64
CA GLU A 231 -1.31 13.89 3.92
C GLU A 231 -2.25 13.25 4.95
N VAL A 232 -3.43 13.84 5.19
CA VAL A 232 -4.42 13.25 6.12
C VAL A 232 -4.93 11.89 5.65
N PHE A 233 -5.07 11.70 4.34
CA PHE A 233 -5.46 10.40 3.77
C PHE A 233 -4.38 9.33 3.97
N ALA A 234 -3.10 9.69 3.82
CA ALA A 234 -1.98 8.81 4.09
C ALA A 234 -1.91 8.38 5.56
N ASP A 235 -2.20 9.29 6.50
CA ASP A 235 -2.27 8.99 7.93
C ASP A 235 -3.40 7.97 8.24
N ASP A 236 -4.57 8.15 7.63
CA ASP A 236 -5.70 7.23 7.81
C ASP A 236 -5.41 5.84 7.22
N LEU A 237 -4.82 5.80 6.02
CA LEU A 237 -4.32 4.57 5.40
C LEU A 237 -3.28 3.86 6.26
N TYR A 238 -2.39 4.63 6.91
CA TYR A 238 -1.39 4.05 7.79
C TYR A 238 -2.07 3.31 8.93
N VAL A 239 -2.96 3.99 9.65
CA VAL A 239 -3.68 3.39 10.79
C VAL A 239 -4.58 2.23 10.35
N SER A 240 -5.27 2.33 9.21
CA SER A 240 -6.21 1.28 8.78
C SER A 240 -5.52 0.01 8.27
N PHE A 241 -4.32 0.15 7.69
CA PHE A 241 -3.67 -0.95 6.97
C PHE A 241 -2.20 -1.14 7.34
N TYR A 242 -1.38 -0.10 7.27
CA TYR A 242 0.07 -0.25 7.38
C TYR A 242 0.56 -0.47 8.81
N GLU A 243 -0.07 0.13 9.82
CA GLU A 243 0.34 0.04 11.23
C GLU A 243 0.53 -1.42 11.62
N GLU A 244 -0.47 -2.28 11.47
CA GLU A 244 -0.35 -3.70 11.82
C GLU A 244 0.76 -4.44 11.04
N ARG A 245 1.03 -4.05 9.79
CA ARG A 245 1.93 -4.77 8.88
C ARG A 245 3.38 -4.35 8.98
N LEU A 246 3.60 -3.08 9.28
CA LEU A 246 4.92 -2.50 9.51
C LEU A 246 5.30 -2.60 11.00
N ASP A 247 4.32 -2.46 11.91
CA ASP A 247 4.47 -2.69 13.34
C ASP A 247 4.26 -4.15 13.75
N THR A 248 4.21 -5.10 12.80
CA THR A 248 4.38 -6.50 13.15
C THR A 248 5.75 -6.61 13.80
N ALA A 249 5.76 -6.53 15.13
CA ALA A 249 6.95 -6.43 15.94
C ALA A 249 7.91 -7.47 15.41
N CYS A 250 9.07 -7.02 14.95
CA CYS A 250 10.10 -7.92 14.50
C CYS A 250 10.45 -8.77 15.71
N ILE A 251 9.85 -9.96 15.81
CA ILE A 251 9.94 -10.76 17.03
C ILE A 251 11.43 -11.05 17.32
N ALA A 252 12.26 -11.08 16.27
CA ALA A 252 13.70 -11.21 16.36
C ALA A 252 14.45 -9.92 16.77
N ASP A 253 13.87 -8.72 16.68
CA ASP A 253 14.35 -7.47 17.31
C ASP A 253 14.03 -7.49 18.82
N VAL A 254 14.82 -8.27 19.54
CA VAL A 254 14.59 -8.51 20.97
C VAL A 254 15.05 -7.32 21.82
N ASN A 255 15.87 -6.43 21.27
CA ASN A 255 16.31 -5.24 21.99
C ASN A 255 15.36 -4.03 21.79
N GLY A 256 14.50 -4.10 20.77
CA GLY A 256 13.48 -3.11 20.44
C GLY A 256 14.07 -1.80 19.90
N ASP A 257 15.23 -1.85 19.25
CA ASP A 257 15.91 -0.68 18.68
C ASP A 257 15.52 -0.40 17.22
N GLY A 258 14.63 -1.22 16.65
CA GLY A 258 14.12 -1.11 15.29
C GLY A 258 15.07 -1.67 14.23
N MET A 259 16.22 -2.22 14.62
CA MET A 259 17.22 -2.76 13.69
C MET A 259 17.55 -4.21 14.00
N LEU A 260 17.06 -5.12 13.15
CA LEU A 260 17.46 -6.52 13.22
C LEU A 260 18.96 -6.70 12.98
N SER A 261 19.68 -6.99 14.06
CA SER A 261 21.13 -6.98 14.08
C SER A 261 21.69 -8.04 15.06
N PRO A 262 23.01 -8.28 15.08
CA PRO A 262 23.62 -9.14 16.10
C PRO A 262 23.40 -8.65 17.54
N ALA A 263 22.99 -7.39 17.75
CA ALA A 263 22.64 -6.88 19.07
C ALA A 263 21.40 -7.61 19.62
N ASP A 264 20.47 -8.01 18.75
CA ASP A 264 19.27 -8.73 19.15
C ASP A 264 19.52 -10.14 19.60
N PHE A 265 20.52 -10.81 19.03
CA PHE A 265 20.95 -12.10 19.57
C PHE A 265 21.44 -11.96 21.01
N SER A 266 22.18 -10.88 21.31
CA SER A 266 22.67 -10.61 22.65
C SER A 266 21.52 -10.26 23.61
N ALA A 267 20.51 -9.55 23.12
CA ALA A 267 19.29 -9.27 23.88
C ALA A 267 18.44 -10.53 24.11
N TRP A 268 18.30 -11.40 23.11
CA TRP A 268 17.62 -12.70 23.21
C TRP A 268 18.31 -13.62 24.23
N VAL A 269 19.65 -13.73 24.20
CA VAL A 269 20.40 -14.49 25.21
C VAL A 269 20.15 -13.92 26.61
N SER A 270 20.07 -12.59 26.75
CA SER A 270 19.77 -11.95 28.02
C SER A 270 18.34 -12.24 28.50
N ALA A 271 17.36 -12.17 27.60
CA ALA A 271 15.96 -12.49 27.85
C ALA A 271 15.78 -13.97 28.25
N PHE A 272 16.45 -14.89 27.53
CA PHE A 272 16.42 -16.32 27.80
C PHE A 272 16.97 -16.65 29.19
N ASN A 273 18.12 -16.08 29.57
CA ASN A 273 18.70 -16.29 30.89
C ASN A 273 17.85 -15.70 32.03
N ALA A 274 17.08 -14.66 31.75
CA ALA A 274 16.16 -14.04 32.70
C ALA A 274 14.76 -14.69 32.72
N MET A 275 14.48 -15.65 31.83
CA MET A 275 13.13 -16.17 31.57
C MET A 275 12.13 -15.04 31.29
N ALA A 276 12.56 -14.01 30.58
CA ALA A 276 11.73 -12.85 30.23
C ALA A 276 10.84 -13.17 29.02
N PRO A 277 9.63 -12.57 28.90
CA PRO A 277 8.69 -12.87 27.82
C PRO A 277 9.28 -12.73 26.41
N ALA A 278 10.20 -11.79 26.18
CA ALA A 278 10.83 -11.56 24.88
C ALA A 278 11.68 -12.75 24.38
N CYS A 279 11.94 -13.75 25.23
CA CYS A 279 12.64 -14.96 24.82
C CYS A 279 11.73 -15.98 24.15
N ASP A 280 10.41 -15.91 24.35
CA ASP A 280 9.40 -16.76 23.70
C ASP A 280 9.19 -16.29 22.26
N GLN A 281 9.83 -16.98 21.33
CA GLN A 281 9.94 -16.60 19.92
C GLN A 281 9.03 -17.45 19.04
N ASN A 282 8.48 -18.54 19.58
CA ASN A 282 7.50 -19.39 18.91
C ASN A 282 6.06 -19.17 19.42
N GLY A 283 5.88 -18.34 20.47
CA GLY A 283 4.59 -17.96 21.04
C GLY A 283 3.90 -19.07 21.85
N ASP A 284 4.63 -20.08 22.32
CA ASP A 284 4.05 -21.21 23.06
C ASP A 284 3.86 -20.95 24.56
N GLY A 285 4.27 -19.78 25.03
CA GLY A 285 4.19 -19.33 26.42
C GLY A 285 5.34 -19.82 27.30
N ALA A 286 6.36 -20.48 26.74
CA ALA A 286 7.49 -21.02 27.49
C ALA A 286 8.85 -20.72 26.84
N CYS A 287 9.69 -19.99 27.58
CA CYS A 287 11.11 -19.84 27.28
C CYS A 287 11.86 -21.19 27.29
N SER A 288 12.16 -21.73 26.10
CA SER A 288 12.72 -23.06 25.88
C SER A 288 13.80 -23.08 24.78
N PRO A 289 14.58 -24.16 24.63
CA PRO A 289 15.51 -24.28 23.50
C PRO A 289 14.85 -24.25 22.11
N ALA A 290 13.52 -24.47 22.01
CA ALA A 290 12.80 -24.34 20.75
C ALA A 290 12.79 -22.88 20.26
N ASP A 291 12.80 -21.92 21.18
CA ASP A 291 12.81 -20.49 20.89
C ASP A 291 14.09 -20.01 20.22
N PHE A 292 15.22 -20.70 20.44
CA PHE A 292 16.42 -20.39 19.69
C PHE A 292 16.23 -20.69 18.20
N SER A 293 15.59 -21.81 17.88
CA SER A 293 15.33 -22.19 16.48
C SER A 293 14.29 -21.26 15.85
N ALA A 294 13.30 -20.82 16.63
CA ALA A 294 12.33 -19.81 16.21
C ALA A 294 12.99 -18.45 16.00
N TRP A 295 13.81 -17.96 16.94
CA TRP A 295 14.57 -16.71 16.79
C TRP A 295 15.45 -16.74 15.55
N VAL A 296 16.18 -17.83 15.28
CA VAL A 296 16.99 -17.96 14.05
C VAL A 296 16.10 -17.93 12.80
N SER A 297 14.91 -18.54 12.85
CA SER A 297 13.97 -18.51 11.73
C SER A 297 13.44 -17.09 11.50
N ASN A 298 13.02 -16.40 12.56
CA ASN A 298 12.55 -15.02 12.54
C ASN A 298 13.67 -14.07 12.06
N TYR A 299 14.89 -14.20 12.60
CA TYR A 299 16.04 -13.40 12.20
C TYR A 299 16.40 -13.57 10.72
N ASN A 300 16.29 -14.80 10.18
CA ASN A 300 16.54 -15.04 8.76
C ASN A 300 15.37 -14.67 7.85
N ALA A 301 14.15 -14.61 8.39
CA ALA A 301 12.97 -14.12 7.69
C ALA A 301 12.97 -12.59 7.57
N GLY A 302 13.69 -11.91 8.46
CA GLY A 302 13.71 -10.45 8.54
C GLY A 302 12.64 -9.92 9.50
N CYS A 303 12.56 -8.60 9.55
CA CYS A 303 11.38 -7.88 10.00
C CYS A 303 10.49 -7.70 8.77
#